data_AF-A0A7H4P8Z4-F1
#
_entry.id   AF-A0A7H4P8Z4-F1
#
_cell.length_a   1.000
_cell.length_b   1.000
_cell.length_c   1.000
_cell.angle_alpha   90.00
_cell.angle_beta   90.00
_cell.angle_gamma   90.00
#
_symmetry.space_group_name_H-M   'P 1'
#
loop_
_entity.id
_entity.type
_entity.pdbx_description
1 polymer ?
#
loop_
_entity_poly.entity_id
_entity_poly.type
_entity_poly.pdbx_seq_one_letter_code
_entity_poly.pdbx_strand_id
1 'polypeptide(L)' 'MMDNLRTAANSVVLKIIFGIIIVSFILTGVSGYLIGGGNNYAAKVNDQEIGRTQFENAVASERNRMQQQLGDQFLRAGG' A
#
# COMPACT_ATOMS: atom_id res chain seq x y z
N MET A 1 12.83 -43.97 -12.58
CA MET A 1 12.96 -43.08 -11.39
C MET A 1 12.28 -41.73 -11.63
N MET A 2 12.45 -41.13 -12.81
CA MET A 2 11.64 -39.98 -13.25
C MET A 2 10.13 -40.32 -13.36
N ASP A 3 9.81 -41.60 -13.58
CA ASP A 3 8.43 -42.09 -13.71
C ASP A 3 7.62 -42.03 -12.41
N ASN A 4 8.29 -42.18 -11.25
CA ASN A 4 7.63 -42.07 -9.95
C ASN A 4 7.27 -40.61 -9.64
N LEU A 5 8.15 -39.67 -9.99
CA LEU A 5 7.87 -38.24 -9.90
C LEU A 5 6.74 -37.83 -10.85
N ARG A 6 6.74 -38.35 -12.08
CA ARG A 6 5.68 -38.09 -13.07
C ARG A 6 4.33 -38.67 -12.64
N THR A 7 4.32 -39.85 -12.03
CA THR A 7 3.12 -40.51 -11.50
C THR A 7 2.58 -39.80 -10.27
N ALA A 8 3.46 -39.39 -9.34
CA ALA A 8 3.06 -38.59 -8.18
C ALA A 8 2.49 -37.22 -8.59
N ALA A 9 3.12 -36.54 -9.56
CA ALA A 9 2.65 -35.26 -10.08
C ALA A 9 1.31 -35.35 -10.84
N ASN A 10 0.99 -36.51 -11.43
CA ASN A 10 -0.30 -36.73 -12.11
C ASN A 10 -1.39 -37.30 -11.19
N SER A 11 -1.08 -37.54 -9.91
CA SER A 11 -2.07 -38.01 -8.95
C SER A 11 -3.17 -36.97 -8.76
N VAL A 12 -4.42 -37.38 -9.00
CA VAL A 12 -5.62 -36.56 -8.78
C VAL A 12 -5.68 -36.04 -7.35
N VAL A 13 -5.24 -36.86 -6.38
CA VAL A 13 -5.16 -36.48 -4.96
C VAL A 13 -4.26 -35.26 -4.76
N LEU A 14 -3.10 -35.23 -5.42
CA LEU A 14 -2.15 -34.12 -5.30
C LEU A 14 -2.73 -32.83 -5.88
N LYS A 15 -3.45 -32.92 -7.01
CA LYS A 15 -4.11 -31.76 -7.64
C LYS A 15 -5.21 -31.17 -6.74
N ILE A 16 -5.95 -32.02 -6.03
CA ILE A 16 -6.97 -31.57 -5.06
C ILE A 16 -6.31 -30.82 -3.89
N ILE A 17 -5.24 -31.37 -3.32
CA ILE A 17 -4.50 -30.71 -2.23
C ILE A 17 -3.96 -29.35 -2.69
N PHE A 18 -3.31 -29.29 -3.85
CA PHE A 18 -2.83 -28.03 -4.42
C PHE A 18 -3.97 -27.05 -4.68
N GLY A 19 -5.10 -27.51 -5.21
CA GLY A 19 -6.29 -26.69 -5.41
C GLY A 19 -6.79 -26.06 -4.11
N ILE A 20 -6.90 -26.84 -3.03
CA ILE A 20 -7.32 -26.35 -1.71
C ILE A 20 -6.32 -25.32 -1.17
N ILE A 21 -5.02 -25.57 -1.30
CA ILE A 21 -3.98 -24.63 -0.86
C ILE A 21 -4.08 -23.32 -1.64
N ILE A 22 -4.14 -23.37 -2.97
CA ILE A 22 -4.25 -22.18 -3.82
C ILE A 22 -5.51 -21.37 -3.46
N VAL A 23 -6.66 -22.03 -3.33
CA VAL A 23 -7.91 -21.39 -2.91
C VAL A 23 -7.75 -20.73 -1.54
N SER A 24 -7.12 -21.41 -0.58
CA SER A 24 -6.86 -20.85 0.77
C SER A 24 -5.96 -19.62 0.73
N PHE A 25 -4.90 -19.65 -0.08
CA PHE A 25 -4.03 -18.50 -0.30
C PHE A 25 -4.77 -17.34 -0.99
N ILE A 26 -5.70 -17.65 -1.89
CA ILE A 26 -6.51 -16.62 -2.57
C ILE A 26 -7.48 -15.94 -1.59
N LEU A 27 -8.21 -16.73 -0.81
CA LEU A 27 -9.20 -16.22 0.13
C LEU A 27 -8.56 -15.44 1.29
N THR A 28 -7.45 -15.92 1.82
CA THR A 28 -6.84 -15.36 3.05
C THR A 28 -5.63 -14.46 2.76
N GLY A 29 -4.86 -14.74 1.71
CA GLY A 29 -3.50 -14.20 1.54
C GLY A 29 -3.32 -13.07 0.53
N VAL A 30 -4.21 -12.91 -0.46
CA VAL A 30 -4.02 -11.91 -1.55
C VAL A 30 -4.81 -10.62 -1.32
N SER A 31 -5.66 -10.57 -0.29
CA SER A 31 -6.38 -9.36 0.10
C SER A 31 -5.41 -8.19 0.32
N GLY A 32 -4.28 -8.43 1.01
CA GLY A 32 -3.24 -7.41 1.21
C GLY A 32 -2.52 -6.98 -0.08
N TYR A 33 -2.26 -7.91 -1.00
CA TYR A 33 -1.49 -7.63 -2.22
C TYR A 33 -2.33 -6.98 -3.34
N LEU A 34 -3.60 -7.33 -3.47
CA LEU A 34 -4.50 -6.74 -4.48
C LEU A 34 -5.08 -5.40 -4.03
N ILE A 35 -5.39 -5.24 -2.73
CA ILE A 35 -5.94 -3.98 -2.19
C ILE A 35 -4.85 -2.89 -2.11
N GLY A 36 -3.57 -3.27 -1.94
CA GLY A 36 -2.44 -2.34 -1.94
C GLY A 36 -1.91 -1.93 -3.32
N GLY A 37 -2.46 -2.49 -4.41
CA GLY A 37 -1.86 -2.40 -5.76
C GLY A 37 -2.36 -1.26 -6.68
N GLY A 38 -3.29 -0.40 -6.23
CA GLY A 38 -3.92 0.58 -7.13
C GLY A 38 -4.28 1.91 -6.49
N ASN A 39 -3.73 2.22 -5.34
CA ASN A 39 -4.32 3.24 -4.49
C ASN A 39 -3.50 4.55 -4.53
N ASN A 40 -4.13 5.61 -5.03
CA ASN A 40 -3.55 6.94 -5.29
C ASN A 40 -3.31 7.73 -3.99
N TYR A 41 -2.78 7.08 -2.96
CA TYR A 41 -2.41 7.71 -1.71
C TYR A 41 -0.95 8.18 -1.75
N ALA A 42 -0.66 9.32 -1.14
CA ALA A 42 0.71 9.82 -0.96
C ALA A 42 1.44 9.09 0.16
N ALA A 43 0.72 8.65 1.20
CA ALA A 43 1.26 7.87 2.30
C ALA A 43 0.14 7.06 2.98
N LYS A 44 0.51 5.94 3.62
CA LYS A 44 -0.35 5.21 4.55
C LYS A 44 0.31 5.24 5.93
N VAL A 45 -0.41 5.72 6.94
CA VAL A 45 0.08 5.82 8.32
C VAL A 45 -0.82 4.97 9.21
N ASN A 46 -0.25 3.92 9.81
CA ASN A 46 -1.03 2.81 10.38
C ASN A 46 -1.98 2.23 9.32
N ASP A 47 -3.29 2.35 9.53
CA ASP A 47 -4.36 1.91 8.62
C ASP A 47 -5.06 3.05 7.89
N GLN A 48 -4.63 4.31 8.10
CA GLN A 48 -5.23 5.46 7.44
C GLN A 48 -4.44 5.82 6.17
N GLU A 49 -5.16 5.84 5.06
CA GLU A 49 -4.62 6.25 3.77
C GLU A 49 -4.74 7.78 3.62
N ILE A 50 -3.62 8.42 3.33
CA ILE A 50 -3.55 9.86 3.07
C ILE A 50 -3.52 10.04 1.55
N GLY A 51 -4.65 10.47 0.99
CA GLY A 51 -4.78 10.75 -0.44
C GLY A 51 -3.79 11.83 -0.92
N ARG A 52 -3.34 11.74 -2.18
CA ARG A 52 -2.36 12.69 -2.74
C ARG A 52 -2.80 14.15 -2.66
N THR A 53 -4.07 14.43 -2.98
CA THR A 53 -4.64 15.79 -2.89
C THR A 53 -4.69 16.31 -1.45
N GLN A 54 -4.98 15.45 -0.47
CA GLN A 54 -5.02 15.85 0.93
C GLN A 54 -3.61 16.23 1.43
N PHE A 55 -2.62 15.44 1.05
CA PHE A 55 -1.22 15.73 1.35
C PHE A 55 -0.76 17.07 0.73
N GLU A 56 -1.04 17.28 -0.56
CA GLU A 56 -0.68 18.53 -1.25
C GLU A 56 -1.31 19.76 -0.61
N ASN A 57 -2.60 19.69 -0.27
CA ASN A 57 -3.31 20.78 0.42
C ASN A 57 -2.71 21.07 1.80
N ALA A 58 -2.38 20.04 2.58
CA ALA A 58 -1.78 20.20 3.90
C ALA A 58 -0.41 20.88 3.80
N VAL A 59 0.45 20.42 2.88
CA VAL A 59 1.78 20.99 2.63
C VAL A 59 1.69 22.43 2.14
N ALA A 60 0.75 22.75 1.24
CA ALA A 60 0.53 24.11 0.77
C ALA A 60 0.09 25.05 1.91
N SER A 61 -0.80 24.59 2.79
CA SER A 61 -1.25 25.39 3.94
C SER A 61 -0.11 25.66 4.94
N GLU A 62 0.74 24.68 5.18
CA GLU A 62 1.87 24.82 6.11
C GLU A 62 2.92 25.78 5.54
N ARG A 63 3.19 25.70 4.24
CA ARG A 63 4.04 26.67 3.54
C ARG A 63 3.50 28.08 3.65
N ASN A 64 2.19 28.29 3.52
CA ASN A 64 1.59 29.63 3.66
C ASN A 64 1.72 30.15 5.09
N ARG A 65 1.54 29.31 6.11
CA ARG A 65 1.72 29.69 7.51
C ARG A 65 3.16 30.05 7.83
N MET A 66 4.12 29.25 7.37
CA MET A 66 5.54 29.55 7.53
C MET A 66 5.91 30.87 6.86
N GLN A 67 5.39 31.14 5.65
CA GLN A 67 5.58 32.41 4.95
C GLN A 67 5.00 33.60 5.73
N GLN A 68 3.84 33.46 6.37
CA GLN A 68 3.26 34.51 7.21
C GLN A 68 4.14 34.81 8.43
N GLN A 69 4.62 33.77 9.13
CA GLN A 69 5.46 33.95 10.31
C GLN A 69 6.83 34.55 9.98
N LEU A 70 7.42 34.19 8.84
CA LEU A 70 8.70 34.74 8.37
C LEU A 70 8.53 36.16 7.79
N GLY A 71 7.40 36.43 7.14
CA GLY A 71 7.06 37.75 6.59
C GLY A 71 6.74 38.79 7.68
N ASP A 72 5.96 38.40 8.69
CA ASP A 72 5.60 39.28 9.81
C ASP A 72 6.81 39.60 10.71
N GLN A 73 7.76 38.67 10.86
CA GLN A 73 9.01 38.93 11.58
C GLN A 73 9.92 39.92 10.84
N PHE A 74 9.92 39.90 9.51
CA PHE A 74 10.67 40.86 8.69
C PHE A 74 10.11 42.29 8.81
N LEU A 75 8.79 42.44 8.86
CA LEU A 75 8.13 43.74 8.98
C LEU A 75 8.25 44.35 10.39
N ARG A 76 8.37 43.52 11.44
CA ARG A 76 8.38 43.97 12.83
C ARG A 76 9.77 44.35 13.36
N ALA A 77 10.86 43.99 12.66
CA ALA A 77 12.23 44.35 13.04
C ALA A 77 12.76 45.64 12.37
N GLY A 78 11.95 46.31 11.53
CA GLY A 78 12.36 47.47 10.74
C GLY A 78 11.58 48.77 10.98
N GLY A 79 10.82 48.87 12.09
CA GLY A 79 10.04 50.05 12.46
C GLY A 79 10.55 50.73 13.72
#